data_AF-F9GBZ2-F1
#
_entry.id   AF-F9GBZ2-F1
#
_cell.length_a   1.000
_cell.length_b   1.000
_cell.length_c   1.000
_cell.angle_alpha   90.00
_cell.angle_beta   90.00
_cell.angle_gamma   90.00
#
_symmetry.space_group_name_H-M   'P 1'
#
loop_
_entity.id
_entity.type
_entity.pdbx_description
1 polymer ?
#
loop_
_entity_poly.entity_id
_entity_poly.type
_entity_poly.pdbx_seq_one_letter_code
_entity_poly.pdbx_strand_id
1 'polypeptide(L)'
;TGVREQATPSSSAGLRIDGQAKMDWQEKYALIIDEVGMLGARMLYAVNVQLRRLRESTEDFGDIPVIIFCGDFHQFRPVQEWSILLPSSSFPRGQGHGFGLEQQRQHDVAYVLWRKFTVVVLKEKVRAAQDPAR
;
A
#
# COMPACT_ATOMS: atom_id res chain seq x y z
N THR A 1 -46.93 -4.39 17.82
CA THR A 1 -45.61 -4.50 18.50
C THR A 1 -44.62 -5.10 17.51
N GLY A 2 -44.07 -4.27 16.63
CA GLY A 2 -43.04 -4.66 15.65
C GLY A 2 -41.68 -4.21 16.16
N VAL A 3 -40.77 -5.16 16.36
CA VAL A 3 -39.45 -4.94 16.94
C VAL A 3 -38.56 -4.20 15.95
N ARG A 4 -37.91 -3.15 16.45
CA ARG A 4 -36.97 -2.27 15.77
C ARG A 4 -35.62 -2.99 15.63
N GLU A 5 -35.25 -3.43 14.43
CA GLU A 5 -33.89 -3.89 14.14
C GLU A 5 -32.94 -2.69 14.22
N GLN A 6 -32.14 -2.67 15.28
CA GLN A 6 -31.03 -1.74 15.43
C GLN A 6 -29.86 -2.29 14.62
N ALA A 7 -29.54 -1.63 13.52
CA ALA A 7 -28.28 -1.82 12.82
C ALA A 7 -27.14 -1.35 13.74
N THR A 8 -26.39 -2.30 14.30
CA THR A 8 -25.13 -2.05 14.99
C THR A 8 -24.06 -1.67 13.97
N PRO A 9 -23.35 -0.54 14.14
CA PRO A 9 -22.29 -0.17 13.23
C PRO A 9 -21.13 -1.16 13.35
N SER A 10 -20.73 -1.72 12.22
CA SER A 10 -19.58 -2.61 12.04
C SER A 10 -18.35 -2.01 12.75
N SER A 11 -17.89 -2.71 13.79
CA SER A 11 -16.74 -2.29 14.56
C SER A 11 -15.51 -2.27 13.67
N SER A 12 -14.81 -1.14 13.66
CA SER A 12 -13.45 -1.05 13.20
C SER A 12 -12.63 -2.05 14.02
N ALA A 13 -12.37 -3.21 13.43
CA ALA A 13 -11.44 -4.19 13.95
C ALA A 13 -10.06 -3.53 13.98
N GLY A 14 -9.76 -2.86 15.09
CA GLY A 14 -8.39 -2.56 15.46
C GLY A 14 -7.66 -3.90 15.52
N LEU A 15 -6.87 -4.19 14.50
CA LEU A 15 -5.93 -5.30 14.50
C LEU A 15 -5.14 -5.20 15.80
N ARG A 16 -5.44 -6.10 16.74
CA ARG A 16 -4.66 -6.26 17.96
C ARG A 16 -3.26 -6.64 17.51
N ILE A 17 -2.30 -5.75 17.75
CA ILE A 17 -0.90 -6.06 17.54
C ILE A 17 -0.53 -7.12 18.56
N ASP A 18 -0.30 -8.33 18.09
CA ASP A 18 0.24 -9.40 18.91
C ASP A 18 1.66 -9.01 19.37
N GLY A 19 1.98 -9.28 20.64
CA GLY A 19 3.28 -8.95 21.23
C GLY A 19 4.43 -9.61 20.47
N GLN A 20 4.18 -10.79 19.90
CA GLN A 20 5.13 -11.50 19.05
C GLN A 20 5.42 -10.74 17.75
N ALA A 21 4.38 -10.29 17.04
CA ALA A 21 4.55 -9.49 15.83
C ALA A 21 5.33 -8.19 16.10
N LYS A 22 5.08 -7.55 17.26
CA LYS A 22 5.85 -6.37 17.68
C LYS A 22 7.34 -6.70 17.80
N MET A 23 7.70 -7.77 18.51
CA MET A 23 9.11 -8.17 18.66
C MET A 23 9.75 -8.52 17.31
N ASP A 24 9.04 -9.25 16.46
CA ASP A 24 9.55 -9.70 15.17
C ASP A 24 9.85 -8.53 14.21
N TRP A 25 9.05 -7.46 14.25
CA TRP A 25 9.21 -6.29 13.38
C TRP A 25 10.25 -5.26 13.88
N GLN A 26 10.56 -5.25 15.17
CA GLN A 26 11.56 -4.34 15.74
C GLN A 26 12.96 -4.59 15.17
N GLU A 27 13.30 -5.86 14.93
CA GLU A 27 14.63 -6.30 14.46
C GLU A 27 14.77 -6.33 12.92
N LYS A 28 13.72 -5.99 12.16
CA LYS A 28 13.80 -6.05 10.69
C LYS A 28 14.57 -4.85 10.15
N TYR A 29 15.62 -5.14 9.38
CA TYR A 29 16.43 -4.14 8.68
C TYR A 29 15.97 -3.83 7.25
N ALA A 30 15.19 -4.73 6.65
CA ALA A 30 14.75 -4.59 5.28
C ALA A 30 13.28 -4.97 5.10
N LEU A 31 12.58 -4.21 4.24
CA LEU A 31 11.24 -4.50 3.74
C LEU A 31 11.31 -4.61 2.21
N ILE A 32 10.92 -5.76 1.67
CA ILE A 32 10.87 -5.98 0.22
C ILE A 32 9.41 -6.27 -0.15
N ILE A 33 8.87 -5.49 -1.08
CA ILE A 33 7.53 -5.67 -1.61
C ILE A 33 7.65 -5.97 -3.10
N ASP A 34 7.37 -7.22 -3.46
CA ASP A 34 7.31 -7.65 -4.84
C ASP A 34 5.94 -7.35 -5.46
N GLU A 35 5.88 -7.31 -6.78
CA GLU A 35 4.70 -6.97 -7.58
C GLU A 35 3.97 -5.69 -7.15
N VAL A 36 4.75 -4.62 -6.98
CA VAL A 36 4.25 -3.28 -6.60
C VAL A 36 3.19 -2.71 -7.56
N GLY A 37 3.10 -3.23 -8.80
CA GLY A 37 2.05 -2.86 -9.75
C GLY A 37 0.63 -3.11 -9.22
N MET A 38 0.46 -4.17 -8.43
CA MET A 38 -0.81 -4.53 -7.80
C MET A 38 -1.03 -3.83 -6.45
N LEU A 39 -0.02 -3.14 -5.92
CA LEU A 39 -0.10 -2.46 -4.63
C LEU A 39 -0.91 -1.17 -4.77
N GLY A 40 -2.07 -1.14 -4.11
CA GLY A 40 -2.87 0.08 -4.00
C GLY A 40 -2.28 1.08 -3.02
N ALA A 41 -2.51 2.37 -3.26
CA ALA A 41 -1.94 3.43 -2.42
C ALA A 41 -2.41 3.34 -0.96
N ARG A 42 -3.65 2.89 -0.71
CA ARG A 42 -4.18 2.77 0.65
C ARG A 42 -3.51 1.61 1.40
N MET A 43 -3.18 0.54 0.70
CA MET A 43 -2.38 -0.53 1.27
C MET A 43 -0.99 -0.03 1.67
N LEU A 44 -0.31 0.77 0.83
CA LEU A 44 0.98 1.35 1.22
C LEU A 44 0.85 2.28 2.44
N TYR A 45 -0.18 3.12 2.47
CA TYR A 45 -0.49 3.95 3.65
C TYR A 45 -0.66 3.09 4.91
N ALA A 46 -1.45 2.02 4.81
CA ALA A 46 -1.69 1.12 5.94
C ALA A 46 -0.40 0.45 6.41
N VAL A 47 0.43 -0.05 5.49
CA VAL A 47 1.75 -0.62 5.82
C VAL A 47 2.62 0.39 6.57
N ASN A 48 2.73 1.63 6.08
CA ASN A 48 3.49 2.68 6.75
C ASN A 48 2.98 2.93 8.18
N VAL A 49 1.66 3.08 8.35
CA VAL A 49 1.05 3.32 9.66
C VAL A 49 1.26 2.14 10.61
N GLN A 50 1.14 0.90 10.14
CA GLN A 50 1.34 -0.27 10.98
C GLN A 50 2.79 -0.43 11.39
N LEU A 51 3.75 -0.23 10.48
CA LEU A 51 5.17 -0.32 10.80
C LEU A 51 5.60 0.75 11.80
N ARG A 52 5.09 1.98 11.66
CA ARG A 52 5.28 3.05 12.66
C ARG A 52 4.79 2.66 14.05
N ARG A 53 3.63 1.97 14.12
CA ARG A 53 3.07 1.47 15.39
C ARG A 53 3.87 0.30 15.96
N LEU A 54 4.22 -0.68 15.13
CA LEU A 54 4.98 -1.87 15.54
C LEU A 54 6.38 -1.51 16.03
N ARG A 55 7.02 -0.54 15.36
CA ARG A 55 8.37 -0.08 15.69
C ARG A 55 8.42 1.10 16.66
N GLU A 56 7.26 1.59 17.10
CA GLU A 56 7.13 2.76 17.98
C GLU A 56 7.90 3.99 17.47
N SER A 57 7.93 4.15 16.14
CA SER A 57 8.68 5.19 15.45
C SER A 57 7.74 6.14 14.70
N THR A 58 8.09 7.42 14.69
CA THR A 58 7.39 8.44 13.91
C THR A 58 7.89 8.54 12.48
N GLU A 59 9.00 7.89 12.15
CA GLU A 59 9.61 7.92 10.83
C GLU A 59 8.88 7.03 9.82
N ASP A 60 9.08 7.29 8.54
CA ASP A 60 8.48 6.49 7.47
C ASP A 60 8.86 5.02 7.59
N PHE A 61 7.87 4.15 7.39
CA PHE A 61 7.97 2.69 7.56
C PHE A 61 8.52 2.25 8.91
N GLY A 62 8.37 3.08 9.95
CA GLY A 62 8.87 2.79 11.27
C GLY A 62 10.39 2.75 11.33
N ASP A 63 11.09 3.59 10.54
CA ASP A 63 12.56 3.68 10.49
C ASP A 63 13.26 2.42 9.95
N ILE A 64 12.60 1.67 9.04
CA ILE A 64 13.24 0.51 8.40
C ILE A 64 14.32 1.04 7.44
N PRO A 65 15.60 0.68 7.63
CA PRO A 65 16.69 1.29 6.86
C PRO A 65 16.63 1.03 5.36
N VAL A 66 16.18 -0.18 4.96
CA VAL A 66 16.17 -0.59 3.55
C VAL A 66 14.76 -0.96 3.12
N ILE A 67 14.21 -0.26 2.13
CA ILE A 67 12.89 -0.55 1.58
C ILE A 67 13.03 -0.67 0.07
N ILE A 68 12.61 -1.82 -0.46
CA ILE A 68 12.72 -2.15 -1.88
C ILE A 68 11.34 -2.50 -2.41
N PHE A 69 10.95 -1.83 -3.49
CA PHE A 69 9.78 -2.20 -4.28
C PHE A 69 10.23 -2.80 -5.60
N CYS A 70 9.75 -4.00 -5.88
CA CYS A 70 9.96 -4.70 -7.14
C CYS A 70 8.62 -4.89 -7.85
N GLY A 71 8.62 -4.91 -9.19
CA GLY A 71 7.44 -5.21 -9.97
C GLY A 71 7.35 -4.42 -11.26
N ASP A 72 6.30 -4.68 -12.03
CA ASP A 72 6.02 -4.05 -13.31
C ASP A 72 4.59 -3.49 -13.34
N PHE A 73 4.48 -2.17 -13.48
CA PHE A 73 3.20 -1.46 -13.53
C PHE A 73 2.44 -1.66 -14.86
N HIS A 74 3.05 -2.29 -15.87
CA HIS A 74 2.38 -2.66 -17.12
C HIS A 74 1.59 -3.97 -17.03
N GLN A 75 1.77 -4.76 -15.95
CA GLN A 75 1.05 -6.02 -15.77
C GLN A 75 -0.37 -5.78 -15.23
N PHE A 76 -0.57 -5.91 -13.92
CA PHE A 76 -1.86 -5.79 -13.25
C PHE A 76 -1.94 -4.52 -12.43
N ARG A 77 -3.13 -3.89 -12.47
CA ARG A 77 -3.45 -2.74 -11.61
C ARG A 77 -3.96 -3.21 -10.26
N PRO A 78 -3.94 -2.36 -9.22
CA PRO A 78 -4.55 -2.68 -7.94
C PRO A 78 -6.04 -3.00 -8.09
N VAL A 79 -6.50 -4.06 -7.44
CA VAL A 79 -7.90 -4.48 -7.48
C VAL A 79 -8.72 -3.56 -6.59
N GLN A 80 -9.72 -2.88 -7.18
CA GLN A 80 -10.63 -1.99 -6.46
C GLN A 80 -9.91 -0.88 -5.65
N GLU A 81 -8.71 -0.47 -6.03
CA GLU A 81 -7.95 0.62 -5.41
C GLU A 81 -7.34 1.56 -6.45
N TRP A 82 -6.95 2.76 -6.02
CA TRP A 82 -6.20 3.69 -6.86
C TRP A 82 -4.71 3.33 -6.90
N SER A 83 -4.17 3.36 -8.12
CA SER A 83 -2.74 3.18 -8.34
C SER A 83 -1.94 4.28 -7.64
N ILE A 84 -0.77 3.89 -7.13
CA ILE A 84 0.17 4.82 -6.50
C ILE A 84 0.96 5.66 -7.51
N LEU A 85 0.89 5.34 -8.80
CA LEU A 85 1.58 6.10 -9.85
C LEU A 85 0.96 7.46 -10.14
N LEU A 86 -0.34 7.61 -9.87
CA LEU A 86 -1.10 8.79 -10.24
C LEU A 86 -1.61 9.50 -8.99
N PRO A 87 -1.64 10.84 -8.98
CA PRO A 87 -2.22 11.61 -7.87
C PRO A 87 -3.74 11.40 -7.79
N SER A 88 -4.34 11.67 -6.63
CA SER A 88 -5.78 11.50 -6.43
C SER A 88 -6.64 12.32 -7.39
N SER A 89 -6.14 13.46 -7.89
CA SER A 89 -6.80 14.32 -8.87
C SER A 89 -6.99 13.68 -10.24
N SER A 90 -6.25 12.62 -10.56
CA SER A 90 -6.37 11.87 -11.82
C SER A 90 -7.55 10.89 -11.83
N PHE A 91 -8.22 10.68 -10.70
CA PHE A 91 -9.34 9.74 -10.59
C PHE A 91 -10.67 10.52 -10.55
N PRO A 92 -11.63 10.22 -11.45
CA PRO A 92 -12.90 10.94 -11.51
C PRO A 92 -13.67 10.83 -10.18
N ARG A 93 -14.09 11.97 -9.63
CA ARG A 93 -15.05 11.98 -8.52
C ARG A 93 -16.39 11.45 -9.03
N GLY A 94 -16.90 10.39 -8.41
CA GLY A 94 -18.29 9.94 -8.59
C GLY A 94 -18.57 8.95 -9.72
N GLN A 95 -17.58 8.36 -10.39
CA GLN A 95 -17.79 7.21 -11.28
C GLN A 95 -17.23 5.93 -10.64
N GLY A 96 -18.08 5.19 -9.94
CA GLY A 96 -17.77 3.91 -9.26
C GLY A 96 -18.08 3.91 -7.75
N HIS A 97 -17.60 2.90 -7.01
CA HIS A 97 -17.51 2.90 -5.54
C HIS A 97 -16.64 4.09 -5.09
N GLY A 98 -17.23 5.29 -5.10
CA GLY A 98 -16.53 6.54 -4.84
C GLY A 98 -15.82 6.49 -3.51
N PHE A 99 -14.50 6.60 -3.54
CA PHE A 99 -13.69 6.75 -2.34
C PHE A 99 -14.07 8.05 -1.63
N GLY A 100 -14.31 7.96 -0.32
CA GLY A 100 -14.59 9.12 0.52
C GLY A 100 -13.34 9.97 0.77
N LEU A 101 -13.54 11.08 1.49
CA LEU A 101 -12.49 12.06 1.81
C LEU A 101 -11.29 11.44 2.53
N GLU A 102 -11.54 10.49 3.44
CA GLU A 102 -10.45 9.82 4.17
C GLU A 102 -9.62 8.92 3.25
N GLN A 103 -10.25 8.19 2.32
CA GLN A 103 -9.51 7.36 1.38
C GLN A 103 -8.68 8.21 0.41
N GLN A 104 -9.19 9.38 0.02
CA GLN A 104 -8.41 10.35 -0.74
C GLN A 104 -7.19 10.85 0.05
N ARG A 105 -7.38 11.23 1.32
CA ARG A 105 -6.28 11.66 2.19
C ARG A 105 -5.22 10.57 2.35
N GLN A 106 -5.63 9.32 2.53
CA GLN A 106 -4.73 8.17 2.63
C GLN A 106 -3.92 7.98 1.34
N HIS A 107 -4.58 8.10 0.18
CA HIS A 107 -3.93 8.04 -1.12
C HIS A 107 -2.89 9.16 -1.27
N ASP A 108 -3.24 10.41 -0.97
CA ASP A 108 -2.32 11.55 -1.11
C ASP A 108 -1.07 11.40 -0.23
N VAL A 109 -1.24 10.93 1.01
CA VAL A 109 -0.12 10.64 1.92
C VAL A 109 0.78 9.53 1.35
N ALA A 110 0.18 8.43 0.89
CA ALA A 110 0.93 7.34 0.27
C ALA A 110 1.63 7.77 -1.04
N TYR A 111 1.00 8.63 -1.83
CA TYR A 111 1.57 9.17 -3.06
C TYR A 111 2.81 10.03 -2.76
N VAL A 112 2.74 10.89 -1.74
CA VAL A 112 3.91 11.67 -1.28
C VAL A 112 5.02 10.75 -0.78
N LEU A 113 4.66 9.71 -0.01
CA LEU A 113 5.61 8.70 0.48
C LEU A 113 6.31 7.97 -0.68
N TRP A 114 5.55 7.51 -1.66
CA TRP A 114 6.04 6.82 -2.85
C TRP A 114 7.05 7.65 -3.65
N ARG A 115 6.82 8.95 -3.75
CA ARG A 115 7.71 9.87 -4.48
C ARG A 115 9.07 10.09 -3.81
N LYS A 116 9.29 9.63 -2.58
CA LYS A 116 10.61 9.68 -1.92
C LYS A 116 11.57 8.62 -2.46
N PHE A 117 11.06 7.59 -3.13
CA PHE A 117 11.86 6.47 -3.61
C PHE A 117 12.61 6.80 -4.89
N THR A 118 13.83 6.25 -5.00
CA THR A 118 14.61 6.26 -6.23
C THR A 118 14.16 5.11 -7.12
N VAL A 119 13.92 5.39 -8.40
CA VAL A 119 13.47 4.40 -9.38
C VAL A 119 14.65 3.92 -10.20
N VAL A 120 14.82 2.59 -10.29
CA VAL A 120 15.79 1.94 -11.16
C VAL A 120 15.02 1.09 -12.17
N VAL A 121 15.29 1.30 -13.47
CA VAL A 121 14.64 0.55 -14.54
C VAL A 121 15.59 -0.52 -15.06
N LEU A 122 15.23 -1.79 -14.88
CA LEU A 122 15.94 -2.92 -15.44
C LEU A 122 15.60 -3.05 -16.93
N LYS A 123 16.61 -3.02 -17.81
CA LYS A 123 16.42 -3.04 -19.27
C LYS A 123 16.53 -4.44 -19.88
N GLU A 124 17.26 -5.34 -19.23
CA GLU A 124 17.54 -6.66 -19.77
C GLU A 124 16.52 -7.70 -19.30
N LYS A 125 15.88 -8.38 -20.25
CA LYS A 125 14.94 -9.46 -19.99
C LYS A 125 15.62 -10.81 -20.20
N VAL A 126 16.06 -11.44 -19.11
CA VAL A 126 16.76 -12.74 -19.17
C VAL A 126 15.83 -13.87 -19.63
N ARG A 127 14.56 -13.86 -19.21
CA ARG A 127 13.58 -14.92 -19.57
C ARG A 127 13.27 -15.00 -21.07
N ALA A 128 13.28 -13.86 -21.76
CA ALA A 128 13.07 -13.78 -23.20
C ALA A 128 14.40 -13.71 -23.99
N ALA A 129 15.55 -13.81 -23.33
CA ALA A 129 16.85 -13.68 -23.99
C ALA A 129 17.10 -14.77 -25.05
N GLN A 130 16.41 -15.90 -24.96
CA GLN A 130 16.47 -16.99 -25.94
C GLN A 130 15.44 -16.86 -27.08
N ASP A 131 14.53 -15.88 -27.03
CA ASP A 131 13.52 -15.64 -28.07
C ASP A 131 13.28 -14.13 -28.29
N PRO A 132 14.19 -13.46 -29.03
CA PRO A 132 14.14 -12.00 -29.22
C PRO A 132 13.07 -11.53 -30.23
N ALA A 133 12.30 -12.43 -30.85
CA ALA A 133 11.37 -12.09 -31.92
C ALA A 133 10.06 -12.90 -31.85
N ARG A 134 9.09 -12.36 -31.11
CA ARG A 134 7.67 -12.55 -31.42
C ARG A 134 6.88 -11.27 -31.18
#